data_AF-A0A4Q4RSF4-F1
#
_entry.id   AF-A0A4Q4RSF4-F1
#
_cell.length_a   1.000
_cell.length_b   1.000
_cell.length_c   1.000
_cell.angle_alpha   90.00
_cell.angle_beta   90.00
_cell.angle_gamma   90.00
#
_symmetry.space_group_name_H-M   'P 1'
#
loop_
_entity.id
_entity.type
_entity.pdbx_description
1 polymer ?
#
loop_
_entity_poly.entity_id
_entity_poly.type
_entity_poly.pdbx_seq_one_letter_code
_entity_poly.pdbx_strand_id
1 'polypeptide(L)'
;MTEEWKNKQFQQLAIFREVRQRQVDPSAKFEEFPQPAPSHLALLQIYTDILDGKDSARTAAKQINNWVLSVPDNDTCYDIAVAYGDVLLVLLTAARELSSRKHLQILADLTVELASLPDVYNDTDKPIVFEEGSVVVQPGQRIKLPCQTGGELWSGLPDFALCIRDDLHDGPLHFRAVSGTGDGNQQQPSCEAEDMYTNVNTFAALIARQDPPQASPLHSCVDFAFATFAFLEHGPGTNYDQESHLTVRAAAAWLIIAGEQLVAAGSPSTKYNYTSGSLWEAEGGTNTVDVKRLRFWKDWFQNIRDSGRLSGQKAVEATIEATAVLERLIAAQDGESLKAPR
;
A
#
# COMPACT_ATOMS: atom_id res chain seq x y z
N MET A 1 1.60 -2.58 20.40
CA MET A 1 1.42 -2.07 19.02
C MET A 1 0.25 -2.79 18.34
N THR A 2 0.24 -4.13 18.29
CA THR A 2 -0.87 -4.90 17.66
C THR A 2 -2.22 -4.74 18.38
N GLU A 3 -2.27 -4.71 19.71
CA GLU A 3 -3.54 -4.55 20.45
C GLU A 3 -4.21 -3.18 20.26
N GLU A 4 -3.44 -2.09 20.21
CA GLU A 4 -3.99 -0.76 19.95
C GLU A 4 -4.55 -0.66 18.53
N TRP A 5 -3.78 -1.14 17.54
CA TRP A 5 -4.24 -1.26 16.16
C TRP A 5 -5.52 -2.09 16.08
N LYS A 6 -5.55 -3.26 16.71
CA LYS A 6 -6.71 -4.16 16.73
C LYS A 6 -7.96 -3.48 17.29
N ASN A 7 -7.83 -2.74 18.39
CA ASN A 7 -8.96 -1.99 18.98
C ASN A 7 -9.46 -0.89 18.03
N LYS A 8 -8.57 -0.16 17.36
CA LYS A 8 -8.95 0.83 16.33
C LYS A 8 -9.69 0.18 15.17
N GLN A 9 -9.20 -0.97 14.70
CA GLN A 9 -9.86 -1.71 13.61
C GLN A 9 -11.26 -2.21 14.02
N PHE A 10 -11.42 -2.71 15.25
CA PHE A 10 -12.74 -3.10 15.75
C PHE A 10 -13.73 -1.95 15.72
N GLN A 11 -13.31 -0.78 16.21
CA GLN A 11 -14.16 0.39 16.26
C GLN A 11 -14.54 0.87 14.85
N GLN A 12 -13.58 0.91 13.92
CA GLN A 12 -13.85 1.29 12.53
C GLN A 12 -14.84 0.34 11.84
N LEU A 13 -14.61 -0.98 11.94
CA LEU A 13 -15.51 -1.98 11.37
C LEU A 13 -16.91 -1.91 11.99
N ALA A 14 -17.01 -1.69 13.31
CA ALA A 14 -18.29 -1.53 13.99
C ALA A 14 -19.06 -0.29 13.50
N ILE A 15 -18.37 0.84 13.33
CA ILE A 15 -18.96 2.08 12.78
C ILE A 15 -19.45 1.86 11.34
N PHE A 16 -18.64 1.22 10.48
CA PHE A 16 -19.05 0.98 9.10
C PHE A 16 -20.24 0.02 9.00
N ARG A 17 -20.28 -1.02 9.83
CA ARG A 17 -21.44 -1.89 9.91
C ARG A 17 -22.68 -1.16 10.38
N GLU A 18 -22.59 -0.30 11.39
CA GLU A 18 -23.72 0.52 11.86
C GLU A 18 -24.27 1.41 10.74
N VAL A 19 -23.38 2.06 9.98
CA VAL A 19 -23.79 2.86 8.81
C VAL A 19 -24.53 2.01 7.78
N ARG A 20 -24.01 0.82 7.44
CA ARG A 20 -24.65 -0.11 6.48
C ARG A 20 -25.98 -0.64 7.00
N GLN A 21 -26.05 -1.01 8.28
CA GLN A 21 -27.28 -1.48 8.92
C GLN A 21 -28.39 -0.44 8.78
N ARG A 22 -28.07 0.85 8.90
CA ARG A 22 -29.04 1.94 8.71
C ARG A 22 -29.39 2.22 7.24
N GLN A 23 -28.54 1.86 6.30
CA GLN A 23 -28.88 1.90 4.87
C GLN A 23 -29.86 0.78 4.51
N VAL A 24 -29.67 -0.41 5.09
CA VAL A 24 -30.55 -1.57 4.90
C VAL A 24 -31.88 -1.39 5.65
N ASP A 25 -31.83 -0.90 6.89
CA ASP A 25 -33.00 -0.60 7.72
C ASP A 25 -32.90 0.83 8.30
N PRO A 26 -33.48 1.83 7.62
CA PRO A 26 -33.49 3.21 8.09
C PRO A 26 -34.22 3.42 9.43
N SER A 27 -35.02 2.43 9.88
CA SER A 27 -35.73 2.47 11.16
C SER A 27 -34.91 1.94 12.34
N ALA A 28 -33.74 1.34 12.06
CA ALA A 28 -32.82 0.87 13.09
C ALA A 28 -32.40 2.03 14.02
N LYS A 29 -32.39 1.76 15.33
CA LYS A 29 -31.93 2.74 16.32
C LYS A 29 -30.44 2.96 16.15
N PHE A 30 -30.04 4.22 16.16
CA PHE A 30 -28.64 4.59 16.13
C PHE A 30 -27.92 4.13 17.41
N GLU A 31 -26.85 3.38 17.25
CA GLU A 31 -25.92 3.06 18.33
C GLU A 31 -24.74 4.04 18.29
N GLU A 32 -24.60 4.87 19.32
CA GLU A 32 -23.50 5.85 19.43
C GLU A 32 -22.12 5.16 19.56
N PHE A 33 -22.10 3.97 20.15
CA PHE A 33 -20.90 3.15 20.36
C PHE A 33 -21.15 1.71 19.87
N PRO A 34 -21.22 1.51 18.54
CA PRO A 34 -21.57 0.22 17.97
C PRO A 34 -20.53 -0.82 18.37
N GLN A 35 -21.00 -2.04 18.67
CA GLN A 35 -20.13 -3.16 19.00
C GLN A 35 -19.73 -3.94 17.75
N PRO A 36 -18.51 -4.50 17.70
CA PRO A 36 -18.08 -5.31 16.56
C PRO A 36 -18.92 -6.59 16.46
N ALA A 37 -19.34 -6.92 15.24
CA ALA A 37 -20.05 -8.16 14.97
C ALA A 37 -19.13 -9.39 15.08
N PRO A 38 -19.69 -10.60 15.27
CA PRO A 38 -18.92 -11.85 15.27
C PRO A 38 -18.05 -12.04 14.02
N SER A 39 -18.53 -11.59 12.85
CA SER A 39 -17.77 -11.60 11.60
C SER A 39 -16.52 -10.72 11.68
N HIS A 40 -16.59 -9.53 12.30
CA HIS A 40 -15.42 -8.65 12.49
C HIS A 40 -14.38 -9.28 13.44
N LEU A 41 -14.86 -9.94 14.51
CA LEU A 41 -14.01 -10.69 15.44
C LEU A 41 -13.25 -11.80 14.70
N ALA A 42 -13.94 -12.55 13.84
CA ALA A 42 -13.31 -13.59 13.04
C ALA A 42 -12.25 -13.04 12.07
N LEU A 43 -12.56 -11.97 11.33
CA LEU A 43 -11.61 -11.35 10.40
C LEU A 43 -10.35 -10.86 11.12
N LEU A 44 -10.52 -10.11 12.21
CA LEU A 44 -9.39 -9.55 12.97
C LEU A 44 -8.60 -10.64 13.70
N GLN A 45 -9.22 -11.77 14.03
CA GLN A 45 -8.51 -12.92 14.55
C GLN A 45 -7.56 -13.51 13.51
N ILE A 46 -7.97 -13.65 12.25
CA ILE A 46 -7.10 -14.12 11.15
C ILE A 46 -5.86 -13.21 11.02
N TYR A 47 -6.06 -11.90 11.00
CA TYR A 47 -4.94 -10.94 10.95
C TYR A 47 -4.06 -10.98 12.21
N THR A 48 -4.67 -11.14 13.39
CA THR A 48 -3.90 -11.28 14.63
C THR A 48 -3.02 -12.52 14.58
N ASP A 49 -3.57 -13.66 14.15
CA ASP A 49 -2.86 -14.93 14.17
C ASP A 49 -1.70 -14.98 13.16
N ILE A 50 -1.85 -14.38 11.97
CA ILE A 50 -0.74 -14.26 11.04
C ILE A 50 0.33 -13.27 11.53
N LEU A 51 -0.05 -12.13 12.12
CA LEU A 51 0.90 -11.14 12.66
C LEU A 51 1.70 -11.69 13.85
N ASP A 52 1.06 -12.51 14.70
CA ASP A 52 1.69 -13.23 15.80
C ASP A 52 2.57 -14.41 15.32
N GLY A 53 2.48 -14.78 14.03
CA GLY A 53 3.20 -15.91 13.45
C GLY A 53 2.63 -17.28 13.83
N LYS A 54 1.36 -17.35 14.24
CA LYS A 54 0.65 -18.61 14.51
C LYS A 54 0.20 -19.28 13.20
N ASP A 55 -0.13 -18.47 12.19
CA ASP A 55 -0.53 -18.91 10.86
C ASP A 55 0.45 -18.45 9.78
N SER A 56 0.49 -19.21 8.68
CA SER A 56 1.21 -18.81 7.46
C SER A 56 0.37 -17.87 6.60
N ALA A 57 1.02 -17.07 5.75
CA ALA A 57 0.35 -16.22 4.76
C ALA A 57 -0.67 -16.99 3.90
N ARG A 58 -0.31 -18.20 3.46
CA ARG A 58 -1.18 -19.09 2.69
C ARG A 58 -2.40 -19.57 3.49
N THR A 59 -2.20 -19.90 4.76
CA THR A 59 -3.30 -20.33 5.65
C THR A 59 -4.28 -19.18 5.85
N ALA A 60 -3.76 -18.00 6.19
CA ALA A 60 -4.56 -16.80 6.39
C ALA A 60 -5.29 -16.37 5.12
N ALA A 61 -4.66 -16.42 3.93
CA ALA A 61 -5.31 -16.13 2.66
C ALA A 61 -6.53 -17.05 2.41
N LYS A 62 -6.41 -18.34 2.69
CA LYS A 62 -7.54 -19.29 2.58
C LYS A 62 -8.64 -19.00 3.61
N GLN A 63 -8.29 -18.66 4.84
CA GLN A 63 -9.26 -18.29 5.87
C GLN A 63 -10.01 -17.00 5.48
N ILE A 64 -9.30 -15.99 4.96
CA ILE A 64 -9.88 -14.76 4.43
C ILE A 64 -10.83 -15.06 3.26
N ASN A 65 -10.42 -15.89 2.30
CA ASN A 65 -11.30 -16.32 1.22
C ASN A 65 -12.59 -16.93 1.75
N ASN A 66 -12.48 -17.89 2.67
CA ASN A 66 -13.66 -18.54 3.25
C ASN A 66 -14.53 -17.55 4.01
N TRP A 67 -13.93 -16.58 4.70
CA TRP A 67 -14.66 -15.53 5.42
C TRP A 67 -15.42 -14.62 4.45
N VAL A 68 -14.78 -14.11 3.39
CA VAL A 68 -15.40 -13.24 2.39
C VAL A 68 -16.61 -13.90 1.74
N LEU A 69 -16.52 -15.21 1.45
CA LEU A 69 -17.59 -15.95 0.80
C LEU A 69 -18.72 -16.39 1.73
N SER A 70 -18.50 -16.45 3.04
CA SER A 70 -19.49 -16.96 4.02
C SER A 70 -20.17 -15.88 4.87
N VAL A 71 -19.56 -14.70 5.01
CA VAL A 71 -20.17 -13.61 5.79
C VAL A 71 -21.54 -13.17 5.25
N PRO A 72 -21.77 -13.06 3.93
CA PRO A 72 -23.09 -12.67 3.40
C PRO A 72 -24.24 -13.59 3.82
N ASP A 73 -23.95 -14.87 4.07
CA ASP A 73 -24.96 -15.83 4.55
C ASP A 73 -25.35 -15.60 6.02
N ASN A 74 -24.49 -14.91 6.77
CA ASN A 74 -24.61 -14.76 8.22
C ASN A 74 -24.92 -13.32 8.68
N ASP A 75 -24.71 -12.32 7.82
CA ASP A 75 -24.96 -10.90 8.12
C ASP A 75 -25.51 -10.18 6.90
N THR A 76 -26.79 -9.78 6.95
CA THR A 76 -27.48 -9.09 5.85
C THR A 76 -26.90 -7.71 5.52
N CYS A 77 -26.02 -7.16 6.36
CA CYS A 77 -25.29 -5.92 6.09
C CYS A 77 -24.11 -6.11 5.14
N TYR A 78 -23.84 -7.34 4.72
CA TYR A 78 -22.72 -7.71 3.87
C TYR A 78 -23.18 -8.39 2.59
N ASP A 79 -22.58 -7.97 1.48
CA ASP A 79 -22.35 -8.81 0.32
C ASP A 79 -20.85 -9.14 0.21
N ILE A 80 -20.47 -9.89 -0.83
CA ILE A 80 -19.08 -10.28 -1.10
C ILE A 80 -18.19 -9.03 -1.31
N ALA A 81 -18.70 -7.98 -1.96
CA ALA A 81 -17.94 -6.78 -2.25
C ALA A 81 -17.63 -5.99 -0.97
N VAL A 82 -18.61 -5.87 -0.07
CA VAL A 82 -18.44 -5.25 1.24
C VAL A 82 -17.46 -6.04 2.10
N ALA A 83 -17.59 -7.37 2.14
CA ALA A 83 -16.66 -8.22 2.89
C ALA A 83 -15.22 -8.07 2.36
N TYR A 84 -15.05 -8.10 1.03
CA TYR A 84 -13.76 -7.84 0.40
C TYR A 84 -13.21 -6.44 0.75
N GLY A 85 -14.05 -5.41 0.72
CA GLY A 85 -13.69 -4.05 1.11
C GLY A 85 -13.13 -3.98 2.53
N ASP A 86 -13.73 -4.70 3.47
CA ASP A 86 -13.24 -4.75 4.86
C ASP A 86 -11.92 -5.51 4.99
N VAL A 87 -11.67 -6.54 4.16
CA VAL A 87 -10.34 -7.19 4.08
C VAL A 87 -9.27 -6.20 3.64
N LEU A 88 -9.52 -5.45 2.56
CA LEU A 88 -8.57 -4.44 2.08
C LEU A 88 -8.36 -3.31 3.08
N LEU A 89 -9.44 -2.84 3.72
CA LEU A 89 -9.37 -1.81 4.75
C LEU A 89 -8.43 -2.22 5.89
N VAL A 90 -8.61 -3.43 6.44
CA VAL A 90 -7.80 -3.93 7.55
C VAL A 90 -6.35 -4.13 7.10
N LEU A 91 -6.12 -4.69 5.91
CA LEU A 91 -4.78 -4.88 5.33
C LEU A 91 -4.02 -3.56 5.19
N LEU A 92 -4.64 -2.58 4.54
CA LEU A 92 -3.99 -1.31 4.21
C LEU A 92 -3.81 -0.44 5.45
N THR A 93 -4.77 -0.46 6.39
CA THR A 93 -4.61 0.24 7.66
C THR A 93 -3.49 -0.39 8.51
N ALA A 94 -3.36 -1.72 8.50
CA ALA A 94 -2.21 -2.38 9.11
C ALA A 94 -0.89 -1.99 8.44
N ALA A 95 -0.85 -1.91 7.10
CA ALA A 95 0.33 -1.50 6.35
C ALA A 95 0.73 -0.04 6.61
N ARG A 96 -0.23 0.85 6.95
CA ARG A 96 0.03 2.24 7.35
C ARG A 96 0.55 2.32 8.79
N GLU A 97 -0.10 1.64 9.72
CA GLU A 97 0.12 1.87 11.16
C GLU A 97 1.22 0.98 11.77
N LEU A 98 1.50 -0.20 11.21
CA LEU A 98 2.51 -1.10 11.75
C LEU A 98 3.91 -0.73 11.27
N SER A 99 4.75 -0.21 12.17
CA SER A 99 6.12 0.20 11.84
C SER A 99 7.17 -0.93 11.83
N SER A 100 6.76 -2.15 12.17
CA SER A 100 7.66 -3.32 12.19
C SER A 100 7.86 -3.87 10.77
N ARG A 101 9.11 -3.87 10.28
CA ARG A 101 9.46 -4.49 8.99
C ARG A 101 9.04 -5.96 8.93
N LYS A 102 9.07 -6.69 10.05
CA LYS A 102 8.57 -8.08 10.12
C LYS A 102 7.07 -8.16 9.85
N HIS A 103 6.28 -7.27 10.46
CA HIS A 103 4.83 -7.25 10.22
C HIS A 103 4.51 -6.83 8.78
N LEU A 104 5.18 -5.80 8.24
CA LEU A 104 5.00 -5.38 6.85
C LEU A 104 5.38 -6.49 5.86
N GLN A 105 6.41 -7.29 6.16
CA GLN A 105 6.74 -8.48 5.37
C GLN A 105 5.61 -9.52 5.40
N ILE A 106 5.08 -9.82 6.58
CA ILE A 106 3.97 -10.77 6.75
C ILE A 106 2.75 -10.31 5.95
N LEU A 107 2.42 -9.02 5.99
CA LEU A 107 1.32 -8.46 5.21
C LEU A 107 1.59 -8.55 3.70
N ALA A 108 2.82 -8.26 3.25
CA ALA A 108 3.19 -8.37 1.84
C ALA A 108 3.07 -9.81 1.33
N ASP A 109 3.54 -10.79 2.11
CA ASP A 109 3.42 -12.21 1.80
C ASP A 109 1.95 -12.65 1.76
N LEU A 110 1.13 -12.15 2.69
CA LEU A 110 -0.32 -12.37 2.69
C LEU A 110 -0.98 -11.82 1.42
N THR A 111 -0.62 -10.60 1.00
CA THR A 111 -1.16 -10.01 -0.23
C THR A 111 -0.81 -10.83 -1.48
N VAL A 112 0.43 -11.35 -1.56
CA VAL A 112 0.85 -12.22 -2.66
C VAL A 112 0.09 -13.54 -2.65
N GLU A 113 -0.13 -14.15 -1.48
CA GLU A 113 -0.92 -15.38 -1.37
C GLU A 113 -2.40 -15.13 -1.68
N LEU A 114 -2.97 -13.97 -1.31
CA LEU A 114 -4.31 -13.56 -1.71
C LEU A 114 -4.42 -13.43 -3.24
N ALA A 115 -3.49 -12.73 -3.89
CA ALA A 115 -3.45 -12.61 -5.36
C ALA A 115 -3.28 -13.96 -6.08
N SER A 116 -2.76 -14.97 -5.39
CA SER A 116 -2.50 -16.31 -5.91
C SER A 116 -3.65 -17.30 -5.67
N LEU A 117 -4.72 -16.88 -4.99
CA LEU A 117 -5.89 -17.73 -4.80
C LEU A 117 -6.57 -18.03 -6.14
N PRO A 118 -7.19 -19.22 -6.29
CA PRO A 118 -7.94 -19.54 -7.49
C PRO A 118 -9.14 -18.60 -7.66
N ASP A 119 -9.54 -18.41 -8.91
CA ASP A 119 -10.76 -17.66 -9.23
C ASP A 119 -11.97 -18.28 -8.53
N VAL A 120 -12.82 -17.42 -7.99
CA VAL A 120 -14.08 -17.83 -7.35
C VAL A 120 -15.22 -17.69 -8.35
N TYR A 121 -16.14 -18.65 -8.34
CA TYR A 121 -17.28 -18.71 -9.25
C TYR A 121 -18.58 -18.56 -8.47
N ASN A 122 -19.61 -18.02 -9.13
CA ASN A 122 -20.96 -18.05 -8.60
C ASN A 122 -21.51 -19.48 -8.69
N ASP A 123 -21.38 -20.22 -7.61
CA ASP A 123 -21.84 -21.62 -7.50
C ASP A 123 -23.34 -21.72 -7.13
N THR A 124 -24.04 -20.59 -7.04
CA THR A 124 -25.49 -20.56 -6.76
C THR A 124 -26.31 -20.72 -8.03
N ASP A 125 -27.59 -21.07 -7.89
CA ASP A 125 -28.55 -21.16 -8.99
C ASP A 125 -29.09 -19.79 -9.45
N LYS A 126 -28.68 -18.70 -8.79
CA LYS A 126 -29.18 -17.35 -9.01
C LYS A 126 -28.06 -16.38 -9.39
N PRO A 127 -28.37 -15.29 -10.11
CA PRO A 127 -27.40 -14.23 -10.31
C PRO A 127 -27.04 -13.55 -9.00
N ILE A 128 -25.76 -13.26 -8.79
CA ILE A 128 -25.30 -12.33 -7.75
C ILE A 128 -25.37 -10.93 -8.35
N VAL A 129 -25.98 -10.00 -7.62
CA VAL A 129 -26.20 -8.63 -8.07
C VAL A 129 -25.52 -7.67 -7.10
N PHE A 130 -24.64 -6.81 -7.61
CA PHE A 130 -24.00 -5.73 -6.86
C PHE A 130 -24.45 -4.36 -7.38
N GLU A 131 -24.22 -3.31 -6.58
CA GLU A 131 -24.45 -1.89 -6.96
C GLU A 131 -25.81 -1.66 -7.64
N GLU A 132 -26.89 -2.10 -6.99
CA GLU A 132 -28.27 -1.92 -7.48
C GLU A 132 -28.54 -2.50 -8.90
N GLY A 133 -27.69 -3.42 -9.38
CA GLY A 133 -27.84 -4.04 -10.70
C GLY A 133 -26.79 -3.66 -11.73
N SER A 134 -25.84 -2.77 -11.42
CA SER A 134 -24.79 -2.38 -12.37
C SER A 134 -23.86 -3.54 -12.72
N VAL A 135 -23.61 -4.44 -11.77
CA VAL A 135 -22.78 -5.64 -11.93
C VAL A 135 -23.61 -6.88 -11.58
N VAL A 136 -23.76 -7.77 -12.56
CA VAL A 136 -24.52 -9.02 -12.41
C VAL A 136 -23.62 -10.19 -12.78
N VAL A 137 -23.39 -11.11 -11.84
CA VAL A 137 -22.61 -12.33 -12.03
C VAL A 137 -23.58 -13.51 -12.16
N GLN A 138 -23.66 -14.10 -13.35
CA GLN A 138 -24.55 -15.24 -13.61
C GLN A 138 -24.01 -16.53 -12.95
N PRO A 139 -24.87 -17.54 -12.72
CA PRO A 139 -24.42 -18.87 -12.30
C PRO A 139 -23.28 -19.42 -13.17
N GLY A 140 -22.25 -19.97 -12.54
CA GLY A 140 -21.05 -20.50 -13.19
C GLY A 140 -20.08 -19.45 -13.74
N GLN A 141 -20.36 -18.15 -13.59
CA GLN A 141 -19.42 -17.10 -13.95
C GLN A 141 -18.47 -16.78 -12.80
N ARG A 142 -17.26 -16.32 -13.13
CA ARG A 142 -16.31 -15.80 -12.16
C ARG A 142 -16.90 -14.59 -11.44
N ILE A 143 -16.71 -14.54 -10.12
CA ILE A 143 -17.13 -13.40 -9.31
C ILE A 143 -16.26 -12.20 -9.67
N LYS A 144 -16.92 -11.15 -10.14
CA LYS A 144 -16.34 -9.85 -10.44
C LYS A 144 -16.95 -8.82 -9.51
N LEU A 145 -16.10 -8.03 -8.87
CA LEU A 145 -16.57 -7.01 -7.93
C LEU A 145 -16.82 -5.69 -8.65
N PRO A 146 -17.80 -4.90 -8.20
CA PRO A 146 -17.92 -3.51 -8.62
C PRO A 146 -16.71 -2.70 -8.11
N CYS A 147 -15.91 -2.17 -9.03
CA CYS A 147 -14.69 -1.43 -8.70
C CYS A 147 -14.25 -0.58 -9.89
N GLN A 148 -13.43 0.45 -9.65
CA GLN A 148 -12.94 1.32 -10.71
C GLN A 148 -11.97 0.61 -11.64
N THR A 149 -11.18 -0.29 -11.07
CA THR A 149 -10.17 -1.04 -11.80
C THR A 149 -10.75 -2.19 -12.62
N GLY A 150 -11.98 -2.61 -12.30
CA GLY A 150 -12.53 -3.89 -12.76
C GLY A 150 -11.71 -5.06 -12.22
N GLY A 151 -12.31 -6.24 -12.04
CA GLY A 151 -11.49 -7.40 -11.72
C GLY A 151 -12.24 -8.60 -11.20
N GLU A 152 -11.61 -9.75 -11.40
CA GLU A 152 -11.90 -10.99 -10.69
C GLU A 152 -11.45 -10.82 -9.22
N LEU A 153 -12.18 -11.42 -8.28
CA LEU A 153 -12.01 -11.18 -6.83
C LEU A 153 -10.54 -11.20 -6.35
N TRP A 154 -9.87 -12.34 -6.47
CA TRP A 154 -8.52 -12.50 -5.91
C TRP A 154 -7.43 -12.29 -6.94
N SER A 155 -7.54 -12.93 -8.10
CA SER A 155 -6.58 -12.80 -9.20
C SER A 155 -6.50 -11.38 -9.76
N GLY A 156 -7.56 -10.57 -9.61
CA GLY A 156 -7.58 -9.17 -10.00
C GLY A 156 -7.21 -8.19 -8.88
N LEU A 157 -7.26 -8.61 -7.61
CA LEU A 157 -7.23 -7.73 -6.42
C LEU A 157 -7.86 -6.34 -6.68
N PRO A 158 -9.17 -6.27 -6.98
CA PRO A 158 -9.89 -5.03 -7.25
C PRO A 158 -9.52 -3.89 -6.31
N ASP A 159 -9.19 -2.73 -6.87
CA ASP A 159 -8.85 -1.48 -6.21
C ASP A 159 -7.64 -1.48 -5.24
N PHE A 160 -6.95 -2.62 -5.05
CA PHE A 160 -5.76 -2.68 -4.19
C PHE A 160 -4.66 -1.69 -4.63
N ALA A 161 -4.28 -1.75 -5.91
CA ALA A 161 -3.27 -0.84 -6.46
C ALA A 161 -3.76 0.62 -6.48
N LEU A 162 -5.07 0.84 -6.60
CA LEU A 162 -5.67 2.16 -6.55
C LEU A 162 -5.51 2.77 -5.15
N CYS A 163 -5.84 2.02 -4.10
CA CYS A 163 -5.71 2.50 -2.73
C CYS A 163 -4.25 2.80 -2.35
N ILE A 164 -3.29 1.95 -2.76
CA ILE A 164 -1.86 2.26 -2.54
C ILE A 164 -1.45 3.50 -3.33
N ARG A 165 -1.89 3.64 -4.58
CA ARG A 165 -1.59 4.84 -5.38
C ARG A 165 -2.08 6.09 -4.66
N ASP A 166 -3.31 6.08 -4.18
CA ASP A 166 -3.94 7.24 -3.55
C ASP A 166 -3.22 7.62 -2.24
N ASP A 167 -2.80 6.62 -1.45
CA ASP A 167 -1.94 6.83 -0.27
C ASP A 167 -0.59 7.49 -0.61
N LEU A 168 -0.04 7.19 -1.79
CA LEU A 168 1.31 7.58 -2.17
C LEU A 168 1.38 8.84 -3.04
N HIS A 169 0.32 9.15 -3.77
CA HIS A 169 0.25 10.23 -4.76
C HIS A 169 0.33 11.63 -4.14
N ASP A 170 -0.20 11.81 -2.92
CA ASP A 170 -0.24 13.11 -2.24
C ASP A 170 0.94 13.31 -1.26
N GLY A 171 1.82 12.31 -1.15
CA GLY A 171 2.95 12.34 -0.24
C GLY A 171 2.57 12.19 1.23
N PRO A 172 3.52 12.40 2.17
CA PRO A 172 3.29 12.21 3.60
C PRO A 172 2.15 13.03 4.18
N LEU A 173 1.84 14.21 3.61
CA LEU A 173 0.83 15.12 4.14
C LEU A 173 -0.59 14.56 4.12
N HIS A 174 -0.87 13.62 3.21
CA HIS A 174 -2.15 12.92 3.16
C HIS A 174 -2.50 12.29 4.52
N PHE A 175 -1.48 11.85 5.27
CA PHE A 175 -1.65 11.22 6.57
C PHE A 175 -1.83 12.20 7.74
N ARG A 176 -1.59 13.51 7.56
CA ARG A 176 -1.77 14.51 8.64
C ARG A 176 -3.22 14.60 9.12
N ALA A 177 -4.19 14.44 8.21
CA ALA A 177 -5.61 14.48 8.56
C ALA A 177 -6.08 13.23 9.32
N VAL A 178 -5.40 12.09 9.15
CA VAL A 178 -5.70 10.82 9.80
C VAL A 178 -5.22 10.80 11.26
N SER A 179 -4.16 11.55 11.58
CA SER A 179 -3.58 11.67 12.92
C SER A 179 -4.36 12.54 13.92
N GLY A 180 -5.47 13.16 13.52
CA GLY A 180 -6.35 13.92 14.40
C GLY A 180 -5.89 15.35 14.73
N THR A 181 -6.87 16.24 14.93
CA THR A 181 -6.69 17.62 15.39
C THR A 181 -6.30 17.65 16.88
N GLY A 182 -5.01 17.46 17.16
CA GLY A 182 -4.43 17.78 18.46
C GLY A 182 -4.13 19.29 18.56
N ASP A 183 -4.28 19.85 19.77
CA ASP A 183 -3.99 21.24 20.12
C ASP A 183 -2.74 21.78 19.40
N GLY A 184 -2.89 22.95 18.75
CA GLY A 184 -1.98 23.51 17.74
C GLY A 184 -0.60 23.94 18.24
N ASN A 185 0.14 23.05 18.90
CA ASN A 185 1.42 23.40 19.51
C ASN A 185 2.48 22.28 19.49
N GLN A 186 2.47 21.34 18.53
CA GLN A 186 3.49 20.29 18.49
C GLN A 186 4.03 19.98 17.09
N GLN A 187 5.35 19.84 16.97
CA GLN A 187 6.10 19.24 15.86
C GLN A 187 5.85 17.72 15.69
N GLN A 188 4.81 17.19 16.35
CA GLN A 188 4.48 15.77 16.47
C GLN A 188 3.66 15.18 15.29
N PRO A 189 2.79 15.95 14.57
CA PRO A 189 2.04 15.45 13.42
C PRO A 189 2.90 15.06 12.21
N SER A 190 4.12 15.62 12.06
CA SER A 190 4.99 15.32 10.92
C SER A 190 5.66 13.95 11.03
N CYS A 191 5.99 13.49 12.24
CA CYS A 191 6.65 12.20 12.45
C CYS A 191 5.70 11.02 12.20
N GLU A 192 4.42 11.13 12.59
CA GLU A 192 3.43 10.08 12.32
C GLU A 192 3.11 9.98 10.84
N ALA A 193 2.94 11.11 10.16
CA ALA A 193 2.73 11.17 8.72
C ALA A 193 3.91 10.58 7.94
N GLU A 194 5.15 10.90 8.33
CA GLU A 194 6.35 10.28 7.77
C GLU A 194 6.41 8.77 8.04
N ASP A 195 6.08 8.32 9.25
CA ASP A 195 6.06 6.90 9.59
C ASP A 195 5.03 6.14 8.76
N MET A 196 3.79 6.63 8.66
CA MET A 196 2.73 6.00 7.85
C MET A 196 3.12 5.95 6.36
N TYR A 197 3.61 7.06 5.81
CA TYR A 197 4.08 7.11 4.43
C TYR A 197 5.24 6.14 4.19
N THR A 198 6.19 6.06 5.12
CA THR A 198 7.31 5.12 5.06
C THR A 198 6.83 3.67 5.14
N ASN A 199 5.83 3.36 5.97
CA ASN A 199 5.32 2.00 6.15
C ASN A 199 4.60 1.51 4.89
N VAL A 200 3.74 2.33 4.27
CA VAL A 200 3.06 1.97 3.00
C VAL A 200 4.08 1.77 1.87
N ASN A 201 5.07 2.65 1.76
CA ASN A 201 6.16 2.49 0.78
C ASN A 201 6.97 1.21 1.04
N THR A 202 7.27 0.92 2.31
CA THR A 202 7.98 -0.31 2.70
C THR A 202 7.16 -1.54 2.33
N PHE A 203 5.86 -1.55 2.62
CA PHE A 203 4.95 -2.63 2.24
C PHE A 203 4.91 -2.86 0.72
N ALA A 204 4.73 -1.79 -0.06
CA ALA A 204 4.74 -1.86 -1.53
C ALA A 204 6.09 -2.34 -2.08
N ALA A 205 7.21 -1.89 -1.51
CA ALA A 205 8.54 -2.35 -1.88
C ALA A 205 8.76 -3.84 -1.57
N LEU A 206 8.22 -4.33 -0.45
CA LEU A 206 8.30 -5.75 -0.09
C LEU A 206 7.50 -6.64 -1.04
N ILE A 207 6.39 -6.13 -1.59
CA ILE A 207 5.65 -6.80 -2.67
C ILE A 207 6.46 -6.77 -3.96
N ALA A 208 6.94 -5.60 -4.38
CA ALA A 208 7.70 -5.44 -5.62
C ALA A 208 8.95 -6.32 -5.65
N ARG A 209 9.67 -6.45 -4.53
CA ARG A 209 10.84 -7.33 -4.39
C ARG A 209 10.54 -8.80 -4.68
N GLN A 210 9.30 -9.25 -4.52
CA GLN A 210 8.91 -10.63 -4.83
C GLN A 210 8.78 -10.88 -6.34
N ASP A 211 9.00 -9.85 -7.16
CA ASP A 211 8.96 -9.89 -8.62
C ASP A 211 7.67 -10.54 -9.16
N PRO A 212 6.49 -9.99 -8.80
CA PRO A 212 5.22 -10.55 -9.24
C PRO A 212 5.14 -10.55 -10.77
N PRO A 213 4.60 -11.63 -11.39
CA PRO A 213 4.50 -11.74 -12.85
C PRO A 213 3.76 -10.56 -13.46
N GLN A 214 4.10 -10.19 -14.71
CA GLN A 214 3.50 -9.03 -15.39
C GLN A 214 1.95 -9.05 -15.43
N ALA A 215 1.34 -10.23 -15.48
CA ALA A 215 -0.12 -10.39 -15.47
C ALA A 215 -0.75 -10.22 -14.08
N SER A 216 0.04 -10.21 -13.01
CA SER A 216 -0.44 -10.05 -11.63
C SER A 216 -0.86 -8.60 -11.37
N PRO A 217 -1.93 -8.36 -10.61
CA PRO A 217 -2.31 -7.02 -10.17
C PRO A 217 -1.23 -6.36 -9.29
N LEU A 218 -0.30 -7.15 -8.75
CA LEU A 218 0.80 -6.68 -7.92
C LEU A 218 2.02 -6.20 -8.72
N HIS A 219 2.08 -6.45 -10.04
CA HIS A 219 3.21 -6.03 -10.87
C HIS A 219 3.45 -4.52 -10.85
N SER A 220 2.38 -3.73 -10.80
CA SER A 220 2.47 -2.27 -10.74
C SER A 220 2.97 -1.72 -9.41
N CYS A 221 3.24 -2.56 -8.40
CA CYS A 221 3.77 -2.07 -7.12
C CYS A 221 5.11 -1.35 -7.31
N VAL A 222 5.97 -1.80 -8.23
CA VAL A 222 7.26 -1.12 -8.51
C VAL A 222 7.06 0.29 -9.07
N ASP A 223 5.95 0.55 -9.77
CA ASP A 223 5.65 1.87 -10.33
C ASP A 223 5.49 2.94 -9.23
N PHE A 224 5.08 2.53 -8.03
CA PHE A 224 4.91 3.46 -6.90
C PHE A 224 6.23 4.06 -6.41
N ALA A 225 7.36 3.38 -6.64
CA ALA A 225 8.67 3.94 -6.35
C ALA A 225 8.89 5.27 -7.10
N PHE A 226 8.40 5.38 -8.34
CA PHE A 226 8.58 6.58 -9.16
C PHE A 226 7.82 7.78 -8.61
N ALA A 227 6.62 7.58 -8.05
CA ALA A 227 5.93 8.65 -7.32
C ALA A 227 6.77 9.11 -6.11
N THR A 228 7.25 8.17 -5.31
CA THR A 228 8.05 8.49 -4.12
C THR A 228 9.33 9.23 -4.44
N PHE A 229 10.05 8.83 -5.50
CA PHE A 229 11.24 9.54 -5.97
C PHE A 229 10.91 10.89 -6.60
N ALA A 230 9.80 11.02 -7.33
CA ALA A 230 9.36 12.32 -7.84
C ALA A 230 9.12 13.34 -6.72
N PHE A 231 8.48 12.92 -5.62
CA PHE A 231 8.34 13.76 -4.43
C PHE A 231 9.68 14.20 -3.84
N LEU A 232 10.62 13.26 -3.73
CA LEU A 232 11.96 13.56 -3.23
C LEU A 232 12.71 14.54 -4.15
N GLU A 233 12.50 14.44 -5.46
CA GLU A 233 13.13 15.22 -6.52
C GLU A 233 12.56 16.65 -6.70
N HIS A 234 11.55 17.06 -5.93
CA HIS A 234 11.03 18.43 -6.01
C HIS A 234 11.89 19.43 -5.22
N GLY A 235 12.13 20.59 -5.83
CA GLY A 235 13.02 21.63 -5.32
C GLY A 235 12.28 22.90 -4.86
N PRO A 236 13.05 23.89 -4.34
CA PRO A 236 12.52 25.11 -3.75
C PRO A 236 11.52 25.84 -4.64
N GLY A 237 10.37 26.24 -4.05
CA GLY A 237 9.31 26.97 -4.76
C GLY A 237 8.14 26.10 -5.25
N THR A 238 8.14 24.80 -4.94
CA THR A 238 6.97 23.93 -5.10
C THR A 238 6.26 23.72 -3.76
N ASN A 239 4.97 23.39 -3.78
CA ASN A 239 4.26 22.94 -2.56
C ASN A 239 4.89 21.68 -1.96
N TYR A 240 5.67 20.93 -2.74
CA TYR A 240 6.35 19.70 -2.36
C TYR A 240 7.68 19.91 -1.65
N ASP A 241 8.38 21.04 -1.88
CA ASP A 241 9.72 21.29 -1.30
C ASP A 241 9.71 21.32 0.21
N GLN A 242 8.72 21.97 0.84
CA GLN A 242 8.68 22.13 2.29
C GLN A 242 8.77 20.77 3.03
N GLU A 243 8.31 19.70 2.38
CA GLU A 243 8.03 18.41 2.99
C GLU A 243 8.74 17.24 2.28
N SER A 244 9.55 17.51 1.25
CA SER A 244 10.31 16.47 0.52
C SER A 244 11.21 15.66 1.46
N HIS A 245 11.75 16.30 2.50
CA HIS A 245 12.52 15.67 3.56
C HIS A 245 11.77 14.54 4.30
N LEU A 246 10.43 14.59 4.38
CA LEU A 246 9.61 13.54 4.99
C LEU A 246 9.49 12.29 4.09
N THR A 247 9.89 12.35 2.83
CA THR A 247 9.89 11.20 1.91
C THR A 247 11.20 10.42 1.92
N VAL A 248 12.25 10.94 2.56
CA VAL A 248 13.60 10.37 2.55
C VAL A 248 13.61 8.91 3.00
N ARG A 249 12.93 8.60 4.10
CA ARG A 249 12.86 7.23 4.62
C ARG A 249 12.11 6.29 3.67
N ALA A 250 11.03 6.76 3.06
CA ALA A 250 10.27 6.00 2.08
C ALA A 250 11.11 5.70 0.81
N ALA A 251 11.78 6.71 0.26
CA ALA A 251 12.67 6.55 -0.89
C ALA A 251 13.86 5.62 -0.58
N ALA A 252 14.46 5.75 0.60
CA ALA A 252 15.50 4.86 1.07
C ALA A 252 15.00 3.41 1.18
N ALA A 253 13.80 3.19 1.73
CA ALA A 253 13.20 1.86 1.84
C ALA A 253 13.05 1.18 0.47
N TRP A 254 12.62 1.92 -0.56
CA TRP A 254 12.56 1.42 -1.93
C TRP A 254 13.90 0.92 -2.44
N LEU A 255 14.97 1.71 -2.28
CA LEU A 255 16.31 1.31 -2.72
C LEU A 255 16.79 0.07 -1.95
N ILE A 256 16.65 0.08 -0.63
CA ILE A 256 17.14 -0.99 0.25
C ILE A 256 16.41 -2.32 -0.01
N ILE A 257 15.11 -2.26 -0.31
CA ILE A 257 14.26 -3.45 -0.41
C ILE A 257 14.15 -3.93 -1.85
N ALA A 258 13.89 -3.02 -2.80
CA ALA A 258 13.52 -3.35 -4.17
C ALA A 258 14.32 -2.54 -5.21
N GLY A 259 15.53 -2.07 -4.85
CA GLY A 259 16.35 -1.25 -5.74
C GLY A 259 16.74 -1.96 -7.04
N GLU A 260 16.96 -3.27 -7.00
CA GLU A 260 17.22 -4.08 -8.19
C GLU A 260 16.00 -4.15 -9.11
N GLN A 261 14.80 -4.34 -8.55
CA GLN A 261 13.54 -4.35 -9.32
C GLN A 261 13.23 -2.97 -9.90
N LEU A 262 13.51 -1.89 -9.18
CA LEU A 262 13.36 -0.52 -9.67
C LEU A 262 14.28 -0.24 -10.86
N VAL A 263 15.55 -0.67 -10.77
CA VAL A 263 16.50 -0.58 -11.87
C VAL A 263 16.07 -1.42 -13.07
N ALA A 264 15.61 -2.66 -12.83
CA ALA A 264 15.17 -3.56 -13.88
C ALA A 264 13.90 -3.06 -14.60
N ALA A 265 12.97 -2.43 -13.86
CA ALA A 265 11.80 -1.77 -14.43
C ALA A 265 12.23 -0.66 -15.40
N GLY A 266 13.28 0.07 -15.03
CA GLY A 266 13.96 1.07 -15.88
C GLY A 266 13.15 2.34 -16.10
N SER A 267 11.83 2.27 -16.29
CA SER A 267 10.90 3.40 -16.41
C SER A 267 9.54 2.99 -15.88
N PRO A 268 8.72 3.93 -15.36
CA PRO A 268 7.40 3.61 -14.89
C PRO A 268 6.52 3.17 -16.06
N SER A 269 5.51 2.35 -15.77
CA SER A 269 4.49 2.05 -16.76
C SER A 269 3.76 3.33 -17.22
N THR A 270 3.26 3.33 -18.46
CA THR A 270 2.43 4.43 -19.00
C THR A 270 1.01 4.44 -18.42
N LYS A 271 0.70 3.54 -17.47
CA LYS A 271 -0.63 3.39 -16.87
C LYS A 271 -0.98 4.59 -15.99
N TYR A 272 0.03 5.20 -15.38
CA TYR A 272 -0.13 6.38 -14.53
C TYR A 272 0.80 7.50 -15.00
N ASN A 273 0.36 8.75 -14.80
CA ASN A 273 1.12 9.93 -15.20
C ASN A 273 2.20 10.25 -14.15
N TYR A 274 3.22 9.40 -14.03
CA TYR A 274 4.38 9.71 -13.19
C TYR A 274 5.27 10.72 -13.91
N THR A 275 5.60 11.80 -13.23
CA THR A 275 6.54 12.82 -13.70
C THR A 275 7.72 12.89 -12.75
N SER A 276 8.92 12.99 -13.29
CA SER A 276 10.13 13.29 -12.51
C SER A 276 9.97 14.58 -11.73
N GLY A 277 10.67 14.70 -10.59
CA GLY A 277 10.65 15.95 -9.83
C GLY A 277 11.48 17.04 -10.50
N SER A 278 11.14 18.28 -10.17
CA SER A 278 11.65 19.49 -10.85
C SER A 278 13.18 19.65 -10.79
N LEU A 279 13.84 19.14 -9.75
CA LEU A 279 15.30 19.19 -9.65
C LEU A 279 15.95 18.27 -10.68
N TRP A 280 15.40 17.08 -10.86
CA TRP A 280 15.91 16.13 -11.85
C TRP A 280 15.63 16.60 -13.28
N GLU A 281 14.44 17.17 -13.52
CA GLU A 281 14.11 17.79 -14.81
C GLU A 281 15.05 18.94 -15.17
N ALA A 282 15.46 19.75 -14.20
CA ALA A 282 16.42 20.84 -14.41
C ALA A 282 17.80 20.35 -14.88
N GLU A 283 18.16 19.09 -14.61
CA GLU A 283 19.37 18.44 -15.12
C GLU A 283 19.17 17.76 -16.49
N GLY A 284 18.03 17.99 -17.14
CA GLY A 284 17.63 17.28 -18.36
C GLY A 284 17.28 15.81 -18.10
N GLY A 285 16.78 15.51 -16.91
CA GLY A 285 16.36 14.18 -16.49
C GLY A 285 15.14 13.65 -17.22
N THR A 286 14.99 12.33 -17.23
CA THR A 286 13.78 11.63 -17.69
C THR A 286 13.28 10.68 -16.61
N ASN A 287 12.13 10.04 -16.81
CA ASN A 287 11.65 9.00 -15.89
C ASN A 287 12.51 7.72 -15.87
N THR A 288 13.56 7.63 -16.69
CA THR A 288 14.44 6.46 -16.74
C THR A 288 15.33 6.37 -15.50
N VAL A 289 15.47 5.17 -14.93
CA VAL A 289 16.42 4.84 -13.85
C VAL A 289 17.73 4.36 -14.47
N ASP A 290 18.52 5.32 -14.93
CA ASP A 290 19.87 5.08 -15.45
C ASP A 290 20.94 5.46 -14.41
N VAL A 291 22.21 5.17 -14.73
CA VAL A 291 23.36 5.51 -13.88
C VAL A 291 23.37 7.00 -13.52
N LYS A 292 22.92 7.89 -14.42
CA LYS A 292 22.88 9.33 -14.17
C LYS A 292 21.86 9.64 -13.07
N ARG A 293 20.66 9.06 -13.12
CA ARG A 293 19.62 9.25 -12.09
C ARG A 293 20.02 8.61 -10.76
N LEU A 294 20.68 7.44 -10.78
CA LEU A 294 21.21 6.82 -9.56
C LEU A 294 22.27 7.70 -8.87
N ARG A 295 23.17 8.33 -9.65
CA ARG A 295 24.15 9.30 -9.14
C ARG A 295 23.46 10.56 -8.60
N PHE A 296 22.48 11.08 -9.33
CA PHE A 296 21.66 12.20 -8.85
C PHE A 296 21.02 11.90 -7.50
N TRP A 297 20.36 10.74 -7.33
CA TRP A 297 19.77 10.36 -6.04
C TRP A 297 20.81 10.26 -4.94
N LYS A 298 21.99 9.70 -5.23
CA LYS A 298 23.08 9.58 -4.26
C LYS A 298 23.50 10.96 -3.73
N ASP A 299 23.76 11.90 -4.63
CA ASP A 299 24.15 13.26 -4.27
C ASP A 299 23.01 13.98 -3.55
N TRP A 300 21.77 13.71 -3.93
CA TRP A 300 20.59 14.29 -3.32
C TRP A 300 20.34 13.81 -1.87
N PHE A 301 20.51 12.52 -1.58
CA PHE A 301 20.47 12.00 -0.20
C PHE A 301 21.54 12.66 0.69
N GLN A 302 22.74 12.89 0.15
CA GLN A 302 23.79 13.63 0.84
C GLN A 302 23.38 15.09 1.10
N ASN A 303 22.86 15.79 0.08
CA ASN A 303 22.43 17.17 0.19
C ASN A 303 21.33 17.36 1.25
N ILE A 304 20.32 16.48 1.29
CA ILE A 304 19.26 16.55 2.31
C ILE A 304 19.83 16.28 3.72
N ARG A 305 20.77 15.34 3.85
CA ARG A 305 21.44 15.10 5.13
C ARG A 305 22.20 16.33 5.62
N ASP A 306 22.94 16.98 4.72
CA ASP A 306 23.75 18.15 5.06
C ASP A 306 22.92 19.41 5.29
N SER A 307 21.68 19.46 4.76
CA SER A 307 20.77 20.60 4.98
C SER A 307 20.20 20.66 6.41
N GLY A 308 20.37 19.62 7.22
CA GLY A 308 19.85 19.56 8.59
C GLY A 308 18.31 19.53 8.68
N ARG A 309 17.61 19.18 7.59
CA ARG A 309 16.14 19.17 7.51
C ARG A 309 15.51 17.84 7.94
N LEU A 310 16.32 16.81 8.19
CA LEU A 310 15.83 15.47 8.53
C LEU A 310 15.12 15.46 9.89
N SER A 311 13.99 14.75 9.95
CA SER A 311 13.11 14.67 11.12
C SER A 311 13.73 13.99 12.35
N GLY A 312 14.79 13.19 12.16
CA GLY A 312 15.51 12.55 13.24
C GLY A 312 16.52 11.51 12.80
N GLN A 313 17.09 10.80 13.78
CA GLN A 313 18.19 9.85 13.59
C GLN A 313 17.86 8.72 12.60
N LYS A 314 16.62 8.20 12.61
CA LYS A 314 16.17 7.17 11.65
C LYS A 314 16.28 7.65 10.20
N ALA A 315 15.96 8.91 9.93
CA ALA A 315 16.04 9.48 8.59
C ALA A 315 17.51 9.70 8.17
N VAL A 316 18.38 10.05 9.12
CA VAL A 316 19.84 10.12 8.88
C VAL A 316 20.39 8.74 8.51
N GLU A 317 20.08 7.71 9.29
CA GLU A 317 20.50 6.32 9.02
C GLU A 317 20.00 5.83 7.67
N ALA A 318 18.74 6.11 7.33
CA ALA A 318 18.16 5.78 6.04
C ALA A 318 18.95 6.38 4.86
N THR A 319 19.45 7.62 4.96
CA THR A 319 20.28 8.23 3.91
C THR A 319 21.62 7.52 3.74
N ILE A 320 22.23 7.06 4.84
CA ILE A 320 23.51 6.35 4.82
C ILE A 320 23.32 5.00 4.14
N GLU A 321 22.29 4.25 4.53
CA GLU A 321 21.99 2.93 3.96
C GLU A 321 21.63 3.04 2.46
N ALA A 322 20.79 4.01 2.09
CA ALA A 322 20.45 4.28 0.70
C ALA A 322 21.67 4.62 -0.15
N THR A 323 22.59 5.45 0.37
CA THR A 323 23.83 5.82 -0.32
C THR A 323 24.69 4.58 -0.61
N ALA A 324 24.85 3.68 0.37
CA ALA A 324 25.60 2.44 0.17
C ALA A 324 24.94 1.49 -0.85
N VAL A 325 23.60 1.47 -0.92
CA VAL A 325 22.88 0.69 -1.93
C VAL A 325 23.06 1.30 -3.33
N LEU A 326 22.95 2.62 -3.47
CA LEU A 326 23.14 3.31 -4.74
C LEU A 326 24.54 3.08 -5.32
N GLU A 327 25.58 3.08 -4.48
CA GLU A 327 26.95 2.75 -4.92
C GLU A 327 27.04 1.34 -5.53
N ARG A 328 26.36 0.36 -4.92
CA ARG A 328 26.31 -1.01 -5.46
C ARG A 328 25.53 -1.08 -6.78
N LEU A 329 24.38 -0.41 -6.87
CA LEU A 329 23.56 -0.39 -8.09
C LEU A 329 24.29 0.29 -9.26
N ILE A 330 24.98 1.41 -9.00
CA ILE A 330 25.80 2.12 -9.99
C ILE A 330 26.92 1.20 -10.49
N ALA A 331 27.66 0.55 -9.58
CA ALA A 331 28.74 -0.35 -9.95
C ALA A 331 28.26 -1.55 -10.78
N ALA A 332 27.07 -2.08 -10.49
CA ALA A 332 26.47 -3.16 -11.26
C ALA A 332 26.16 -2.74 -12.71
N GLN A 333 25.52 -1.58 -12.91
CA GLN A 333 25.20 -1.07 -14.25
C GLN A 333 26.45 -0.68 -15.06
N ASP A 334 27.43 -0.03 -14.43
CA ASP A 334 28.72 0.29 -15.06
C ASP A 334 29.44 -1.01 -15.50
N GLY A 335 29.34 -2.09 -14.71
CA GLY A 335 29.92 -3.40 -15.01
C GLY A 335 29.22 -4.16 -16.15
N GLU A 336 27.91 -4.00 -16.33
CA GLU A 336 27.16 -4.59 -17.44
C GLU A 336 27.43 -3.88 -18.78
N SER A 337 27.60 -2.55 -18.75
CA SER A 337 27.95 -1.77 -19.94
C SER A 337 29.31 -2.14 -20.54
N LEU A 338 30.22 -2.72 -19.74
CA LEU A 338 31.53 -3.23 -20.18
C LEU A 338 31.47 -4.66 -20.74
N LYS A 339 30.36 -5.39 -20.55
CA LYS A 339 30.17 -6.77 -21.01
C LYS A 339 29.35 -6.90 -22.30
N ALA A 340 28.73 -5.83 -22.79
CA ALA A 340 28.06 -5.84 -24.09
C ALA A 340 29.11 -5.98 -25.22
N PRO A 341 29.04 -7.01 -26.07
CA PRO A 341 29.96 -7.14 -27.20
C PRO A 341 29.72 -5.99 -28.18
N ARG A 342 30.81 -5.29 -28.55
CA ARG A 342 30.81 -4.28 -29.61
C ARG A 342 30.60 -4.88 -30.99
#